data_AF-A0A7S0CVT6-F1
#
_entry.id   AF-A0A7S0CVT6-F1
#
_cell.length_a   1.000
_cell.length_b   1.000
_cell.length_c   1.000
_cell.angle_alpha   90.00
_cell.angle_beta   90.00
_cell.angle_gamma   90.00
#
_symmetry.space_group_name_H-M   'P 1'
#
loop_
_entity.id
_entity.type
_entity.pdbx_description
1 polymer ?
#
loop_
_entity_poly.entity_id
_entity_poly.type
_entity_poly.pdbx_seq_one_letter_code
_entity_poly.pdbx_strand_id
1 'polypeptide(L)'
;CRLGRHVMDTVARAIKPGITTDLLDRICHVVTVSNGAYPSPRNYMGFPKSLCTSVNETVCHGIPDARPLEDGDIVNLDVTVCLDGYHGDLNETYFVESTDEEQIASSSTTREAREAKKARAVA
;
A
#
# COMPACT_ATOMS: atom_id res chain seq x y z
N CYS A 1 2.91 -7.67 -12.79
CA CYS A 1 2.46 -6.68 -11.79
C CYS A 1 0.94 -6.55 -11.60
N ARG A 2 0.07 -7.16 -12.42
CA ARG A 2 -1.40 -7.04 -12.25
C ARG A 2 -1.90 -7.52 -10.86
N LEU A 3 -1.31 -8.59 -10.34
CA LEU A 3 -1.65 -9.09 -9.00
C LEU A 3 -1.34 -8.05 -7.90
N GLY A 4 -0.19 -7.38 -7.95
CA GLY A 4 0.15 -6.33 -6.98
C GLY A 4 -0.90 -5.22 -6.94
N ARG A 5 -1.37 -4.76 -8.12
CA ARG A 5 -2.47 -3.78 -8.21
C ARG A 5 -3.76 -4.30 -7.59
N HIS A 6 -4.15 -5.53 -7.90
CA HIS A 6 -5.34 -6.17 -7.31
C HIS A 6 -5.26 -6.26 -5.77
N VAL A 7 -4.08 -6.62 -5.22
CA VAL A 7 -3.84 -6.63 -3.78
C VAL A 7 -3.99 -5.22 -3.21
N MET A 8 -3.31 -4.23 -3.79
CA MET A 8 -3.35 -2.84 -3.30
C MET A 8 -4.77 -2.26 -3.34
N ASP A 9 -5.53 -2.47 -4.42
CA ASP A 9 -6.94 -2.06 -4.51
C ASP A 9 -7.80 -2.67 -3.39
N THR A 10 -7.51 -3.92 -3.04
CA THR A 10 -8.27 -4.63 -2.00
C THR A 10 -7.94 -4.11 -0.60
N VAL A 11 -6.67 -3.78 -0.34
CA VAL A 11 -6.27 -3.16 0.93
C VAL A 11 -6.80 -1.72 1.02
N ALA A 12 -6.71 -0.94 -0.06
CA ALA A 12 -7.16 0.45 -0.10
C ALA A 12 -8.64 0.58 0.26
N ARG A 13 -9.51 -0.34 -0.20
CA ARG A 13 -10.94 -0.36 0.17
C ARG A 13 -11.24 -0.49 1.66
N ALA A 14 -10.25 -0.92 2.46
CA ALA A 14 -10.41 -1.04 3.91
C ALA A 14 -9.93 0.21 4.68
N ILE A 15 -9.33 1.19 4.00
CA ILE A 15 -8.89 2.45 4.63
C ILE A 15 -10.11 3.25 5.06
N LYS A 16 -10.16 3.55 6.36
CA LYS A 16 -11.11 4.50 6.98
C LYS A 16 -10.65 4.79 8.42
N PRO A 17 -11.16 5.85 9.06
CA PRO A 17 -10.89 6.12 10.46
C PRO A 17 -11.18 4.91 11.37
N GLY A 18 -10.32 4.70 12.36
CA GLY A 18 -10.42 3.63 13.36
C GLY A 18 -9.83 2.28 12.93
N ILE A 19 -9.48 2.09 11.65
CA ILE A 19 -8.83 0.86 11.18
C ILE A 19 -7.35 0.91 11.52
N THR A 20 -6.79 -0.19 12.02
CA THR A 20 -5.35 -0.28 12.30
C THR A 20 -4.57 -0.65 11.06
N THR A 21 -3.31 -0.21 10.98
CA THR A 21 -2.40 -0.64 9.92
C THR A 21 -2.13 -2.14 9.98
N ASP A 22 -2.16 -2.78 11.17
CA ASP A 22 -2.10 -4.24 11.32
C ASP A 22 -3.31 -4.97 10.69
N LEU A 23 -4.47 -4.33 10.57
CA LEU A 23 -5.59 -4.93 9.83
C LEU A 23 -5.35 -4.85 8.31
N LEU A 24 -4.82 -3.73 7.82
CA LEU A 24 -4.41 -3.56 6.41
C LEU A 24 -3.33 -4.59 6.03
N ASP A 25 -2.28 -4.66 6.86
CA ASP A 25 -1.63 -5.90 7.33
C ASP A 25 -2.13 -7.24 6.78
N ARG A 26 -3.06 -7.76 7.57
CA ARG A 26 -3.73 -9.04 7.43
C ARG A 26 -4.46 -9.15 6.10
N ILE A 27 -5.12 -8.09 5.64
CA ILE A 27 -5.83 -8.10 4.35
C ILE A 27 -4.83 -8.31 3.21
N CYS A 28 -3.74 -7.54 3.17
CA CYS A 28 -2.69 -7.70 2.17
C CYS A 28 -2.14 -9.13 2.17
N HIS A 29 -1.81 -9.65 3.36
CA HIS A 29 -1.30 -11.01 3.53
C HIS A 29 -2.26 -12.06 2.97
N VAL A 30 -3.53 -12.02 3.40
CA VAL A 30 -4.55 -13.00 3.00
C VAL A 30 -4.79 -12.96 1.50
N VAL A 31 -4.96 -11.78 0.90
CA VAL A 31 -5.23 -11.65 -0.53
C VAL A 31 -4.01 -12.12 -1.35
N THR A 32 -2.79 -11.78 -0.92
CA THR A 32 -1.57 -12.21 -1.61
C THR A 32 -1.43 -13.73 -1.61
N VAL A 33 -1.54 -14.37 -0.43
CA VAL A 33 -1.40 -15.83 -0.29
C VAL A 33 -2.53 -16.58 -1.00
N SER A 34 -3.77 -16.06 -0.93
CA SER A 34 -4.93 -16.68 -1.60
C SER A 34 -4.81 -16.67 -3.13
N ASN A 35 -3.97 -15.80 -3.69
CA ASN A 35 -3.64 -15.75 -5.12
C ASN A 35 -2.36 -16.54 -5.48
N GLY A 36 -1.85 -17.36 -4.57
CA GLY A 36 -0.66 -18.20 -4.81
C GLY A 36 0.66 -17.42 -4.81
N ALA A 37 0.68 -16.19 -4.32
CA ALA A 37 1.88 -15.35 -4.25
C ALA A 37 2.43 -15.23 -2.83
N TYR A 38 3.70 -14.82 -2.74
CA TYR A 38 4.37 -14.48 -1.49
C TYR A 38 4.42 -12.96 -1.28
N PRO A 39 4.09 -12.42 -0.09
CA PRO A 39 4.26 -11.01 0.21
C PRO A 39 5.74 -10.68 0.42
N SER A 40 6.35 -10.04 -0.57
CA SER A 40 7.82 -9.87 -0.65
C SER A 40 8.44 -9.13 0.53
N PRO A 41 7.80 -8.10 1.15
CA PRO A 41 8.37 -7.44 2.32
C PRO A 41 8.56 -8.38 3.51
N ARG A 42 7.77 -9.45 3.59
CA ARG A 42 7.82 -10.36 4.74
C ARG A 42 9.19 -11.03 4.81
N ASN A 43 9.84 -10.86 5.96
CA ASN A 43 11.18 -11.36 6.25
C ASN A 43 12.29 -10.85 5.30
N TYR A 44 12.00 -9.86 4.45
CA TYR A 44 13.04 -9.21 3.65
C TYR A 44 13.92 -8.38 4.58
N MET A 45 15.18 -8.80 4.74
CA MET A 45 16.10 -8.23 5.74
C MET A 45 15.52 -8.19 7.17
N GLY A 46 14.66 -9.16 7.51
CA GLY A 46 14.01 -9.23 8.82
C GLY A 46 12.79 -8.31 8.99
N PHE A 47 12.30 -7.66 7.94
CA PHE A 47 11.07 -6.87 8.01
C PHE A 47 9.86 -7.75 8.42
N PRO A 48 9.06 -7.35 9.43
CA PRO A 48 8.16 -8.29 10.12
C PRO A 48 6.78 -8.47 9.48
N LYS A 49 6.43 -7.64 8.48
CA LYS A 49 5.06 -7.53 7.93
C LYS A 49 5.05 -7.77 6.43
N SER A 50 3.85 -7.86 5.86
CA SER A 50 3.55 -8.26 4.49
C SER A 50 3.39 -7.07 3.53
N LEU A 51 3.16 -5.86 4.06
CA LEU A 51 3.28 -4.58 3.35
C LEU A 51 3.92 -3.52 4.24
N CYS A 52 4.29 -2.37 3.67
CA CYS A 52 4.60 -1.17 4.44
C CYS A 52 3.38 -0.25 4.50
N THR A 53 3.16 0.37 5.65
CA THR A 53 2.12 1.41 5.86
C THR A 53 2.77 2.65 6.44
N SER A 54 2.86 3.73 5.67
CA SER A 54 3.57 4.93 6.09
C SER A 54 2.58 6.09 6.26
N VAL A 55 2.31 6.43 7.53
CA VAL A 55 1.32 7.45 7.90
C VAL A 55 2.02 8.80 8.08
N ASN A 56 1.42 9.86 7.52
CA ASN A 56 1.84 11.26 7.68
C ASN A 56 3.34 11.52 7.42
N GLU A 57 4.11 11.84 8.45
CA GLU A 57 5.54 12.15 8.36
C GLU A 57 6.42 10.93 8.07
N THR A 58 5.88 9.72 8.18
CA THR A 58 6.59 8.49 7.84
C THR A 58 6.81 8.45 6.34
N VAL A 59 8.06 8.64 5.90
CA VAL A 59 8.38 8.74 4.46
C VAL A 59 8.17 7.40 3.74
N CYS A 60 8.68 6.31 4.31
CA CYS A 60 8.58 4.96 3.75
C CYS A 60 8.86 3.91 4.83
N HIS A 61 8.61 2.64 4.50
CA HIS A 61 8.91 1.49 5.37
C HIS A 61 8.27 1.54 6.77
N GLY A 62 7.16 2.26 6.93
CA GLY A 62 6.38 2.20 8.16
C GLY A 62 5.91 0.76 8.41
N ILE A 63 6.11 0.28 9.63
CA ILE A 63 5.75 -1.09 10.03
C ILE A 63 4.28 -1.08 10.49
N PRO A 64 3.40 -1.88 9.87
CA PRO A 64 2.05 -2.07 10.36
C PRO A 64 1.97 -2.42 11.85
N ASP A 65 1.13 -1.71 12.60
CA ASP A 65 0.99 -1.81 14.05
C ASP A 65 -0.46 -1.61 14.52
N ALA A 66 -0.64 -1.46 15.83
CA ALA A 66 -1.95 -1.32 16.46
C ALA A 66 -2.51 0.12 16.40
N ARG A 67 -1.81 1.10 15.81
CA ARG A 67 -2.29 2.48 15.70
C ARG A 67 -3.53 2.51 14.79
N PRO A 68 -4.69 2.98 15.29
CA PRO A 68 -5.84 3.28 14.44
C PRO A 68 -5.52 4.48 13.53
N LEU A 69 -5.96 4.44 12.28
CA LEU A 69 -5.95 5.59 11.40
C LEU A 69 -6.95 6.65 11.88
N GLU A 70 -6.59 7.92 11.76
CA GLU A 70 -7.42 9.05 12.17
C GLU A 70 -7.98 9.79 10.94
N ASP A 71 -9.15 10.41 11.08
CA ASP A 71 -9.72 11.26 10.02
C ASP A 71 -8.77 12.43 9.73
N GLY A 72 -8.42 12.61 8.45
CA GLY A 72 -7.43 13.59 7.99
C GLY A 72 -5.99 13.06 7.90
N ASP A 73 -5.71 11.84 8.35
CA ASP A 73 -4.41 11.19 8.07
C ASP A 73 -4.23 11.01 6.55
N ILE A 74 -2.97 10.97 6.10
CA ILE A 74 -2.60 10.32 4.84
C ILE A 74 -1.83 9.05 5.13
N VAL A 75 -2.07 8.00 4.33
CA VAL A 75 -1.37 6.73 4.47
C VAL A 75 -0.88 6.23 3.11
N ASN A 76 0.42 5.96 3.01
CA ASN A 76 1.00 5.26 1.87
C ASN A 76 0.94 3.75 2.10
N LEU A 77 0.44 3.02 1.10
CA LEU A 77 0.50 1.56 1.04
C LEU A 77 1.57 1.15 0.03
N ASP A 78 2.58 0.39 0.47
CA ASP A 78 3.61 -0.16 -0.40
C ASP A 78 3.51 -1.68 -0.47
N VAL A 79 3.12 -2.18 -1.66
CA VAL A 79 2.76 -3.57 -1.90
C VAL A 79 3.72 -4.17 -2.91
N THR A 80 4.46 -5.19 -2.46
CA THR A 80 5.29 -6.00 -3.34
C THR A 80 4.90 -7.48 -3.26
N VAL A 81 4.45 -8.07 -4.36
CA VAL A 81 4.09 -9.49 -4.44
C VAL A 81 5.11 -10.28 -5.26
N CYS A 82 5.41 -11.51 -4.85
CA CYS A 82 6.24 -12.44 -5.60
C CYS A 82 5.38 -13.60 -6.10
N LEU A 83 5.22 -13.74 -7.42
CA LEU A 83 4.48 -14.82 -8.06
C LEU A 83 5.40 -15.49 -9.08
N ASP A 84 5.52 -16.82 -9.02
CA ASP A 84 6.37 -17.62 -9.90
C ASP A 84 7.83 -17.13 -9.99
N GLY A 85 8.36 -16.61 -8.87
CA GLY A 85 9.72 -16.07 -8.78
C GLY A 85 9.88 -14.63 -9.27
N TYR A 86 8.81 -13.95 -9.71
CA TYR A 86 8.86 -12.56 -10.18
C TYR A 86 8.19 -11.61 -9.20
N HIS A 87 8.86 -10.49 -8.92
CA HIS A 87 8.35 -9.44 -8.04
C HIS A 87 7.59 -8.36 -8.82
N GLY A 88 6.40 -8.00 -8.35
CA GLY A 88 5.64 -6.84 -8.82
C GLY A 88 5.48 -5.84 -7.68
N ASP A 89 5.93 -4.61 -7.91
CA ASP A 89 6.08 -3.58 -6.90
C ASP A 89 5.32 -2.30 -7.25
N LEU A 90 4.59 -1.73 -6.29
CA LEU A 90 3.85 -0.48 -6.43
C LEU A 90 3.40 0.07 -5.08
N ASN A 91 3.33 1.40 -5.00
CA ASN A 91 2.71 2.12 -3.89
C ASN A 91 1.87 3.31 -4.36
N GLU A 92 0.94 3.70 -3.50
CA GLU A 92 0.10 4.89 -3.60
C GLU A 92 -0.22 5.44 -2.20
N THR A 93 -0.43 6.76 -2.12
CA THR A 93 -0.86 7.45 -0.89
C THR A 93 -2.35 7.74 -0.96
N TYR A 94 -3.08 7.42 0.09
CA TYR A 94 -4.53 7.60 0.23
C TYR A 94 -4.86 8.57 1.36
N PHE A 95 -5.99 9.26 1.26
CA PHE A 95 -6.55 10.03 2.37
C PHE A 95 -7.31 9.09 3.31
N VAL A 96 -7.26 9.35 4.60
CA VAL A 96 -8.11 8.67 5.57
C VAL A 96 -9.30 9.57 5.84
N GLU A 97 -10.43 9.27 5.22
CA GLU A 97 -11.66 10.06 5.34
C GLU A 97 -12.80 9.21 5.88
N SER A 98 -13.68 9.86 6.62
CA SER A 98 -14.94 9.29 7.13
C SER A 98 -16.02 9.09 6.06
N THR A 99 -15.76 9.45 4.81
CA THR A 99 -16.69 9.32 3.70
C THR A 99 -16.74 7.89 3.16
N ASP A 100 -17.89 7.44 2.66
CA ASP A 100 -18.06 6.15 1.99
C ASP A 100 -17.58 6.19 0.52
N GLU A 101 -16.86 7.24 0.11
CA GLU A 101 -16.35 7.37 -1.25
C GLU A 101 -15.19 6.40 -1.51
N GLU A 102 -15.03 6.02 -2.77
CA GLU A 102 -13.92 5.15 -3.17
C GLU A 102 -12.59 5.86 -2.88
N GLN A 103 -11.65 5.14 -2.28
CA GLN A 103 -10.36 5.69 -1.88
C GLN A 103 -9.54 6.10 -3.10
N ILE A 104 -9.37 7.40 -3.31
CA ILE A 104 -8.58 7.97 -4.41
C ILE A 104 -7.17 8.28 -3.90
N ALA A 105 -6.17 8.04 -4.75
CA ALA A 105 -4.80 8.43 -4.46
C ALA A 105 -4.68 9.96 -4.30
N SER A 106 -4.15 10.38 -3.15
CA SER A 106 -4.25 11.71 -2.55
C SER A 106 -3.32 12.77 -3.14
N SER A 107 -2.07 12.42 -3.44
CA SER A 107 -1.04 13.42 -3.75
C SER A 107 -0.98 13.72 -5.26
N SER A 108 -1.65 14.81 -5.68
CA SER A 108 -1.55 15.32 -7.06
C SER A 108 -0.11 15.63 -7.43
N THR A 109 0.67 16.27 -6.55
CA THR A 109 2.08 16.61 -6.82
C THR A 109 2.97 15.38 -6.94
N THR A 110 2.83 14.38 -6.06
CA THR A 110 3.60 13.14 -6.16
C THR A 110 3.22 12.36 -7.42
N ARG A 111 1.93 12.34 -7.76
CA ARG A 111 1.43 11.71 -8.98
C ARG A 111 1.96 12.41 -10.23
N GLU A 112 1.88 13.73 -10.30
CA GLU A 112 2.41 14.54 -11.40
C GLU A 112 3.92 14.34 -11.57
N ALA A 113 4.70 14.36 -10.49
CA ALA A 113 6.13 14.09 -10.54
C ALA A 113 6.43 12.69 -11.09
N ARG A 114 5.66 11.66 -10.67
CA ARG A 114 5.79 10.28 -11.16
C ARG A 114 5.45 10.19 -12.64
N GLU A 115 4.34 10.77 -13.08
CA GLU A 115 3.90 10.73 -14.48
C GLU A 115 4.83 11.53 -15.40
N ALA A 116 5.33 12.69 -14.96
CA ALA A 116 6.32 13.46 -15.71
C ALA A 116 7.62 12.67 -15.92
N LYS A 117 8.05 11.88 -14.92
CA LYS A 117 9.24 11.04 -15.03
C LYS A 117 9.00 9.84 -15.95
N LYS A 118 7.82 9.21 -15.88
CA LYS A 118 7.42 8.17 -16.84
C LYS A 118 7.42 8.71 -18.27
N ALA A 119 6.79 9.84 -18.52
CA ALA A 119 6.75 10.45 -19.86
C ALA A 119 8.16 10.71 -20.43
N ARG A 120 9.12 11.09 -19.58
CA ARG A 120 10.53 11.25 -19.97
C ARG A 120 11.28 9.95 -20.21
N ALA A 121 10.88 8.83 -19.59
CA ALA A 121 11.54 7.54 -19.74
C ALA A 121 11.11 6.78 -21.00
N VAL A 122 10.05 7.23 -21.66
CA VAL A 122 9.47 6.61 -22.87
C VAL A 122 9.75 7.47 -24.13
N ALA A 123 10.43 8.61 -23.97
CA ALA A 123 10.91 9.48 -25.05
C ALA A 123 12.40 9.21 -25.32
#